data_AF-A0A3R7X6R4-F1
#
_entry.id   AF-A0A3R7X6R4-F1
#
_cell.length_a   1.000
_cell.length_b   1.000
_cell.length_c   1.000
_cell.angle_alpha   90.00
_cell.angle_beta   90.00
_cell.angle_gamma   90.00
#
_symmetry.space_group_name_H-M   'P 1'
#
loop_
_entity.id
_entity.type
_entity.pdbx_description
1 polymer ?
#
loop_
_entity_poly.entity_id
_entity_poly.type
_entity_poly.pdbx_seq_one_letter_code
_entity_poly.pdbx_strand_id
1 'polypeptide(L)'
;SAESIKPDLESSARIVVKALVSSGVAMSTAGSSRPASGSEHMFSHALDVVSPVSSHHGEQCAIGTIMMMYLHGGNWKNIREVLQKLQVPVTAEDLGVEDKYILEALLLAHKIRPERYTILGSGLSPSAAEKVAKITKVIK
;
A
#
# COMPACT_ATOMS: atom_id res chain seq x y z
N SER A 1 14.40 0.41 13.50
CA SER A 1 14.17 -0.66 12.50
C SER A 1 12.91 -1.42 12.88
N ALA A 2 12.50 -2.46 12.14
CA ALA A 2 11.34 -3.29 12.52
C ALA A 2 11.47 -3.84 13.96
N GLU A 3 12.70 -4.19 14.35
CA GLU A 3 13.04 -4.73 15.67
C GLU A 3 12.83 -3.73 16.83
N SER A 4 12.69 -2.44 16.51
CA SER A 4 12.45 -1.35 17.48
C SER A 4 10.97 -1.12 17.76
N ILE A 5 10.05 -1.78 17.03
CA ILE A 5 8.60 -1.65 17.20
C ILE A 5 8.09 -2.97 17.77
N LYS A 6 7.56 -2.94 18.99
CA LYS A 6 7.05 -4.12 19.70
C LYS A 6 5.69 -3.82 20.34
N PRO A 7 4.84 -4.85 20.53
CA PRO A 7 3.59 -4.70 21.26
C PRO A 7 3.80 -4.15 22.67
N ASP A 8 2.79 -3.44 23.18
CA ASP A 8 2.67 -2.99 24.57
C ASP A 8 3.80 -2.07 25.09
N LEU A 9 4.55 -1.44 24.18
CA LEU A 9 5.59 -0.46 24.51
C LEU A 9 5.20 0.95 24.05
N GLU A 10 5.11 1.86 25.02
CA GLU A 10 4.90 3.30 24.76
C GLU A 10 5.96 3.88 23.81
N SER A 11 7.22 3.47 23.96
CA SER A 11 8.31 3.90 23.09
C SER A 11 8.12 3.46 21.63
N SER A 12 7.49 2.30 21.40
CA SER A 12 7.16 1.83 20.04
C SER A 12 6.08 2.69 19.41
N ALA A 13 5.00 2.98 20.15
CA ALA A 13 3.96 3.89 19.70
C ALA A 13 4.52 5.29 19.40
N ARG A 14 5.42 5.80 20.26
CA ARG A 14 6.08 7.09 20.08
C ARG A 14 6.90 7.16 18.78
N ILE A 15 7.60 6.09 18.39
CA ILE A 15 8.35 6.04 17.12
C ILE A 15 7.39 6.22 15.93
N VAL A 16 6.30 5.45 15.90
CA VAL A 16 5.33 5.49 14.79
C VAL A 16 4.61 6.83 14.75
N VAL A 17 4.15 7.35 15.90
CA VAL A 17 3.49 8.65 15.98
C VAL A 17 4.39 9.79 15.51
N LYS A 18 5.68 9.79 15.89
CA LYS A 18 6.64 10.77 15.38
C LYS A 18 6.77 10.70 13.85
N ALA A 19 6.87 9.49 13.29
CA ALA A 19 6.93 9.32 11.83
C ALA A 19 5.65 9.83 11.13
N LEU A 20 4.47 9.57 11.69
CA LEU A 20 3.20 10.08 11.18
C LEU A 20 3.12 11.62 11.24
N VAL A 21 3.54 12.23 12.36
CA VAL A 21 3.62 13.69 12.49
C VAL A 21 4.60 14.28 11.48
N SER A 22 5.78 13.67 11.30
CA SER A 22 6.75 14.10 10.29
C SER A 22 6.20 14.00 8.87
N SER A 23 5.42 12.97 8.55
CA SER A 23 4.71 12.86 7.27
C SER A 23 3.70 14.00 7.08
N GLY A 24 2.96 14.36 8.13
CA GLY A 24 2.07 15.52 8.14
C GLY A 24 2.82 16.84 7.86
N VAL A 25 3.95 17.07 8.53
CA VAL A 25 4.81 18.23 8.29
C VAL A 25 5.28 18.27 6.83
N ALA A 26 5.73 17.13 6.29
CA ALA A 26 6.16 17.05 4.89
C ALA A 26 5.04 17.42 3.90
N MET A 27 3.81 16.95 4.14
CA MET A 27 2.65 17.34 3.33
C MET A 27 2.34 18.84 3.43
N SER A 28 2.38 19.40 4.64
CA SER A 28 2.16 20.84 4.88
C SER A 28 3.22 21.68 4.16
N THR A 29 4.50 21.29 4.22
CA THR A 29 5.58 21.98 3.50
C THR A 29 5.40 21.89 1.98
N ALA A 30 4.99 20.74 1.46
CA ALA A 30 4.78 20.54 0.03
C ALA A 30 3.47 21.15 -0.51
N GLY A 31 2.58 21.64 0.36
CA GLY A 31 1.25 22.11 -0.02
C GLY A 31 0.38 21.04 -0.68
N SER A 32 0.68 19.76 -0.49
CA SER A 32 -0.03 18.64 -1.12
C SER A 32 0.27 17.32 -0.41
N SER A 33 -0.57 16.30 -0.62
CA SER A 33 -0.34 14.97 -0.07
C SER A 33 0.73 14.14 -0.81
N ARG A 34 1.36 14.68 -1.86
CA ARG A 34 2.31 13.93 -2.69
C ARG A 34 3.47 13.25 -1.93
N PRO A 35 4.06 13.84 -0.88
CA PRO A 35 5.12 13.17 -0.13
C PRO A 35 4.69 11.90 0.61
N ALA A 36 3.39 11.75 0.89
CA ALA A 36 2.85 10.65 1.70
C ALA A 36 1.85 9.75 0.97
N SER A 37 1.38 10.16 -0.22
CA SER A 37 0.28 9.52 -0.93
C SER A 37 0.54 9.45 -2.44
N GLY A 38 0.81 8.25 -2.92
CA GLY A 38 1.06 7.91 -4.32
C GLY A 38 0.10 6.84 -4.86
N SER A 39 0.65 5.92 -5.65
CA SER A 39 -0.11 4.85 -6.31
C SER A 39 -0.61 3.78 -5.34
N GLU A 40 0.08 3.56 -4.23
CA GLU A 40 -0.32 2.65 -3.16
C GLU A 40 -1.58 3.14 -2.45
N HIS A 41 -1.72 4.46 -2.25
CA HIS A 41 -2.94 5.05 -1.70
C HIS A 41 -4.09 5.03 -2.72
N MET A 42 -3.80 5.26 -4.01
CA MET A 42 -4.81 5.11 -5.06
C MET A 42 -5.35 3.68 -5.14
N PHE A 43 -4.48 2.69 -4.98
CA PHE A 43 -4.90 1.29 -4.86
C PHE A 43 -5.79 1.07 -3.63
N SER A 44 -5.41 1.57 -2.45
CA SER A 44 -6.24 1.47 -1.24
C SER A 44 -7.62 2.09 -1.44
N HIS A 45 -7.69 3.31 -1.98
CA HIS A 45 -8.98 3.96 -2.28
C HIS A 45 -9.81 3.22 -3.34
N ALA A 46 -9.17 2.62 -4.35
CA ALA A 46 -9.88 1.79 -5.30
C ALA A 46 -10.42 0.52 -4.63
N LEU A 47 -9.67 -0.07 -3.69
CA LEU A 47 -10.09 -1.24 -2.93
C LEU A 47 -11.30 -0.93 -2.04
N ASP A 48 -11.33 0.24 -1.39
CA ASP A 48 -12.47 0.73 -0.62
C ASP A 48 -13.75 0.84 -1.46
N VAL A 49 -13.63 1.06 -2.77
CA VAL A 49 -14.77 1.18 -3.69
C VAL A 49 -15.28 -0.18 -4.17
N VAL A 50 -14.38 -1.13 -4.44
CA VAL A 50 -14.75 -2.40 -5.10
C VAL A 50 -14.98 -3.55 -4.12
N SER A 51 -14.30 -3.53 -2.96
CA SER A 51 -14.38 -4.61 -1.98
C SER A 51 -15.59 -4.43 -1.06
N PRO A 52 -16.43 -5.47 -0.86
CA PRO A 52 -17.47 -5.45 0.17
C PRO A 52 -16.89 -5.63 1.58
N VAL A 53 -15.62 -6.05 1.70
CA VAL A 53 -14.91 -6.23 2.96
C VAL A 53 -14.18 -4.94 3.31
N SER A 54 -14.41 -4.45 4.54
CA SER A 54 -13.69 -3.32 5.10
C SER A 54 -12.43 -3.82 5.81
N SER A 55 -11.27 -3.31 5.41
CA SER A 55 -9.97 -3.54 6.04
C SER A 55 -9.34 -2.21 6.45
N HIS A 56 -8.31 -2.20 7.30
CA HIS A 56 -7.72 -0.94 7.71
C HIS A 56 -6.93 -0.29 6.57
N HIS A 57 -7.09 1.03 6.40
CA HIS A 57 -6.43 1.82 5.37
C HIS A 57 -4.90 1.59 5.33
N GLY A 58 -4.25 1.54 6.49
CA GLY A 58 -2.80 1.29 6.58
C GLY A 58 -2.39 -0.09 6.03
N GLU A 59 -3.22 -1.11 6.21
CA GLU A 59 -2.95 -2.48 5.73
C GLU A 59 -3.16 -2.57 4.22
N GLN A 60 -4.19 -1.91 3.69
CA GLN A 60 -4.39 -1.78 2.24
C GLN A 60 -3.23 -1.04 1.58
N CYS A 61 -2.80 0.09 2.16
CA CYS A 61 -1.63 0.83 1.70
C CYS A 61 -0.35 -0.01 1.80
N ALA A 62 -0.22 -0.90 2.78
CA ALA A 62 0.93 -1.79 2.92
C ALA A 62 1.04 -2.77 1.73
N ILE A 63 -0.03 -3.49 1.37
CA ILE A 63 -0.01 -4.38 0.19
C ILE A 63 0.12 -3.60 -1.13
N GLY A 64 -0.50 -2.43 -1.21
CA GLY A 64 -0.32 -1.50 -2.34
C GLY A 64 1.15 -1.12 -2.50
N THR A 65 1.83 -0.79 -1.40
CA THR A 65 3.25 -0.39 -1.40
C THR A 65 4.14 -1.51 -1.92
N ILE A 66 3.87 -2.77 -1.55
CA ILE A 66 4.60 -3.94 -2.08
C ILE A 66 4.48 -3.99 -3.62
N MET A 67 3.25 -3.92 -4.14
CA MET A 67 2.98 -4.02 -5.58
C MET A 67 3.57 -2.84 -6.36
N MET A 68 3.40 -1.61 -5.85
CA MET A 68 3.89 -0.41 -6.52
C MET A 68 5.41 -0.32 -6.48
N MET A 69 6.07 -0.77 -5.39
CA MET A 69 7.53 -0.84 -5.33
C MET A 69 8.10 -1.81 -6.37
N TYR A 70 7.41 -2.92 -6.64
CA TYR A 70 7.81 -3.83 -7.73
C TYR A 70 7.71 -3.14 -9.10
N LEU A 71 6.62 -2.41 -9.37
CA LEU A 71 6.45 -1.66 -10.61
C LEU A 71 7.53 -0.57 -10.80
N HIS A 72 7.97 0.05 -9.71
CA HIS A 72 9.09 0.99 -9.71
C HIS A 72 10.46 0.31 -9.92
N GLY A 73 10.53 -1.03 -9.98
CA GLY A 73 11.79 -1.77 -10.08
C GLY A 73 12.61 -1.79 -8.80
N GLY A 74 12.00 -1.44 -7.65
CA GLY A 74 12.65 -1.35 -6.36
C GLY A 74 12.59 -2.63 -5.52
N ASN A 75 13.12 -2.55 -4.30
CA ASN A 75 13.21 -3.69 -3.39
C ASN A 75 11.91 -3.95 -2.62
N TRP A 76 10.88 -4.42 -3.32
CA TRP A 76 9.59 -4.81 -2.74
C TRP A 76 9.69 -5.97 -1.73
N LYS A 77 10.69 -6.85 -1.89
CA LYS A 77 10.94 -7.98 -0.98
C LYS A 77 11.29 -7.50 0.42
N ASN A 78 12.16 -6.51 0.54
CA ASN A 78 12.51 -5.91 1.83
C ASN A 78 11.29 -5.26 2.52
N ILE A 79 10.42 -4.57 1.75
CA ILE A 79 9.17 -4.00 2.29
C ILE A 79 8.29 -5.11 2.84
N ARG A 80 8.06 -6.17 2.05
CA ARG A 80 7.28 -7.33 2.47
C ARG A 80 7.86 -7.99 3.73
N GLU A 81 9.16 -8.23 3.77
CA GLU A 81 9.85 -8.84 4.93
C GLU A 81 9.69 -7.99 6.20
N VAL A 82 9.83 -6.67 6.09
CA VAL A 82 9.63 -5.74 7.22
C VAL A 82 8.18 -5.78 7.71
N LEU A 83 7.20 -5.73 6.81
CA LEU A 83 5.78 -5.81 7.16
C LEU A 83 5.45 -7.14 7.86
N GLN A 84 5.97 -8.26 7.35
CA GLN A 84 5.80 -9.58 7.97
C GLN A 84 6.40 -9.65 9.38
N LYS A 85 7.61 -9.08 9.58
CA LYS A 85 8.22 -8.98 10.92
C LYS A 85 7.35 -8.18 11.91
N LEU A 86 6.65 -7.18 11.40
CA LEU A 86 5.72 -6.34 12.17
C LEU A 86 4.30 -6.92 12.26
N GLN A 87 4.07 -8.11 11.72
CA GLN A 87 2.76 -8.79 11.68
C GLN A 87 1.67 -7.95 10.98
N VAL A 88 2.06 -7.12 10.01
CA VAL A 88 1.13 -6.40 9.13
C VAL A 88 0.73 -7.32 7.97
N PRO A 89 -0.55 -7.34 7.55
CA PRO A 89 -1.02 -8.08 6.38
C PRO A 89 -0.17 -7.85 5.13
N VAL A 90 0.16 -8.93 4.40
CA VAL A 90 0.95 -8.88 3.16
C VAL A 90 0.32 -9.66 1.99
N THR A 91 -0.87 -10.22 2.20
CA THR A 91 -1.65 -10.93 1.19
C THR A 91 -3.11 -10.46 1.20
N ALA A 92 -3.84 -10.74 0.14
CA ALA A 92 -5.28 -10.54 0.08
C ALA A 92 -6.02 -11.35 1.16
N GLU A 93 -5.57 -12.58 1.38
CA GLU A 93 -6.11 -13.49 2.41
C GLU A 93 -5.91 -12.92 3.82
N ASP A 94 -4.74 -12.32 4.12
CA ASP A 94 -4.49 -11.66 5.42
C ASP A 94 -5.46 -10.47 5.66
N LEU A 95 -5.90 -9.80 4.59
CA LEU A 95 -6.90 -8.72 4.65
C LEU A 95 -8.35 -9.23 4.70
N GLY A 96 -8.57 -10.54 4.52
CA GLY A 96 -9.91 -11.11 4.34
C GLY A 96 -10.57 -10.71 3.00
N VAL A 97 -9.78 -10.31 2.01
CA VAL A 97 -10.25 -9.82 0.70
C VAL A 97 -10.01 -10.90 -0.36
N GLU A 98 -11.00 -11.15 -1.22
CA GLU A 98 -10.83 -12.06 -2.36
C GLU A 98 -9.88 -11.46 -3.43
N ASP A 99 -9.04 -12.30 -4.03
CA ASP A 99 -8.06 -11.92 -5.05
C ASP A 99 -8.65 -11.07 -6.20
N LYS A 100 -9.91 -11.33 -6.59
CA LYS A 100 -10.62 -10.57 -7.64
C LYS A 100 -10.70 -9.07 -7.34
N TYR A 101 -10.88 -8.70 -6.06
CA TYR A 101 -10.99 -7.30 -5.66
C TYR A 101 -9.63 -6.60 -5.65
N ILE A 102 -8.54 -7.33 -5.37
CA ILE A 102 -7.17 -6.81 -5.53
C ILE A 102 -6.92 -6.49 -7.01
N LEU A 103 -7.29 -7.40 -7.91
CA LEU A 103 -7.13 -7.20 -9.34
C LEU A 103 -7.98 -6.04 -9.85
N GLU A 104 -9.24 -5.95 -9.45
CA GLU A 104 -10.13 -4.86 -9.82
C GLU A 104 -9.62 -3.51 -9.30
N ALA A 105 -9.16 -3.45 -8.05
CA ALA A 105 -8.57 -2.25 -7.47
C ALA A 105 -7.30 -1.80 -8.22
N LEU A 106 -6.42 -2.73 -8.62
CA LEU A 106 -5.23 -2.40 -9.45
C LEU A 106 -5.61 -1.80 -10.81
N LEU A 107 -6.67 -2.32 -11.44
CA LEU A 107 -7.16 -1.80 -12.72
C LEU A 107 -7.77 -0.41 -12.58
N LEU A 108 -8.45 -0.13 -11.47
CA LEU A 108 -9.13 1.15 -11.23
C LEU A 108 -8.26 2.22 -10.58
N ALA A 109 -7.17 1.85 -9.90
CA ALA A 109 -6.34 2.77 -9.09
C ALA A 109 -5.94 4.05 -9.85
N HIS A 110 -5.52 3.95 -11.12
CA HIS A 110 -5.12 5.11 -11.92
C HIS A 110 -6.26 6.13 -12.18
N LYS A 111 -7.53 5.74 -11.97
CA LYS A 111 -8.71 6.60 -12.16
C LYS A 111 -9.14 7.32 -10.90
N ILE A 112 -8.60 6.97 -9.73
CA ILE A 112 -9.01 7.55 -8.44
C ILE A 112 -8.66 9.04 -8.35
N ARG A 113 -7.50 9.43 -8.89
CA ARG A 113 -7.01 10.82 -8.97
C ARG A 113 -6.32 11.04 -10.31
N PRO A 114 -7.09 11.21 -11.41
CA PRO A 114 -6.55 11.25 -12.77
C PRO A 114 -5.57 12.42 -13.00
N GLU A 115 -5.65 13.47 -12.20
CA GLU A 115 -4.74 14.62 -12.21
C GLU A 115 -3.35 14.32 -11.60
N ARG A 116 -3.20 13.19 -10.90
CA ARG A 116 -1.96 12.79 -10.23
C ARG A 116 -1.28 11.65 -10.98
N TYR A 117 -0.24 11.99 -11.72
CA TYR A 117 0.65 11.00 -12.33
C TYR A 117 1.34 10.11 -11.28
N THR A 118 1.40 8.81 -11.54
CA THR A 118 2.10 7.80 -10.74
C THR A 118 2.72 6.73 -11.67
N ILE A 119 3.37 5.71 -11.10
CA ILE A 119 3.90 4.57 -11.87
C ILE A 119 2.84 3.81 -12.68
N LEU A 120 1.56 3.94 -12.31
CA LEU A 120 0.46 3.30 -13.01
C LEU A 120 0.15 3.97 -14.35
N GLY A 121 0.65 5.17 -14.63
CA GLY A 121 0.43 5.87 -15.90
C GLY A 121 -1.06 5.92 -16.28
N SER A 122 -1.40 5.43 -17.47
CA SER A 122 -2.77 5.30 -17.98
C SER A 122 -3.50 4.02 -17.54
N GLY A 123 -2.96 3.29 -16.56
CA GLY A 123 -3.51 2.04 -16.05
C GLY A 123 -2.71 0.79 -16.46
N LEU A 124 -2.93 -0.29 -15.71
CA LEU A 124 -2.41 -1.62 -16.01
C LEU A 124 -3.37 -2.38 -16.92
N SER A 125 -2.85 -3.27 -17.77
CA SER A 125 -3.68 -4.30 -18.39
C SER A 125 -4.08 -5.36 -17.35
N PRO A 126 -5.18 -6.12 -17.58
CA PRO A 126 -5.55 -7.25 -16.71
C PRO A 126 -4.40 -8.24 -16.50
N SER A 127 -3.68 -8.58 -17.56
CA SER A 127 -2.51 -9.47 -17.48
C SER A 127 -1.36 -8.90 -16.67
N ALA A 128 -1.12 -7.58 -16.73
CA ALA A 128 -0.10 -6.92 -15.94
C ALA A 128 -0.49 -6.85 -14.45
N ALA A 129 -1.75 -6.53 -14.14
CA ALA A 129 -2.27 -6.51 -12.78
C ALA A 129 -2.13 -7.90 -12.12
N GLU A 130 -2.56 -8.96 -12.82
CA GLU A 130 -2.41 -10.34 -12.34
C GLU A 130 -0.95 -10.72 -12.11
N LYS A 131 -0.08 -10.41 -13.09
CA LYS A 131 1.35 -10.70 -13.00
C LYS A 131 2.01 -10.01 -11.80
N VAL A 132 1.71 -8.73 -11.56
CA VAL A 132 2.25 -7.97 -10.43
C VAL A 132 1.79 -8.57 -9.11
N ALA A 133 0.49 -8.82 -8.96
CA ALA A 133 -0.08 -9.34 -7.73
C ALA A 133 0.45 -10.74 -7.38
N LYS A 134 0.64 -11.62 -8.38
CA LYS A 134 1.26 -12.94 -8.21
C LYS A 134 2.77 -12.88 -7.91
N ILE A 135 3.54 -12.11 -8.68
CA ILE A 135 5.00 -11.99 -8.47
C ILE A 135 5.31 -11.48 -7.07
N THR A 136 4.53 -10.51 -6.60
CA THR A 136 4.68 -9.91 -5.27
C THR A 136 4.07 -10.73 -4.14
N LYS A 137 3.43 -11.86 -4.48
CA LYS A 137 2.76 -12.77 -3.55
C LYS A 137 1.65 -12.09 -2.73
N VAL A 138 0.98 -11.10 -3.31
CA VAL A 138 -0.21 -10.49 -2.70
C VAL A 138 -1.42 -11.40 -2.93
N ILE A 139 -1.49 -12.06 -4.08
CA ILE A 139 -2.49 -13.10 -4.41
C ILE A 139 -1.79 -14.43 -4.76
N LYS A 140 -2.58 -15.51 -4.86
CA LYS A 140 -2.10 -16.87 -5.22
C LYS A 140 -1.79 -17.02 -6.70
#